data_AF-A0A9D8BRH4-F1
#
_entry.id   AF-A0A9D8BRH4-F1
#
_cell.length_a   1.000
_cell.length_b   1.000
_cell.length_c   1.000
_cell.angle_alpha   90.00
_cell.angle_beta   90.00
_cell.angle_gamma   90.00
#
_symmetry.space_group_name_H-M   'P 1'
#
loop_
_entity.id
_entity.type
_entity.pdbx_description
1 polymer ?
#
loop_
_entity_poly.entity_id
_entity_poly.type
_entity_poly.pdbx_seq_one_letter_code
_entity_poly.pdbx_strand_id
1 'polypeptide(L)'
;MANLQAKNSAPAILRNRFGSGEAHLVTTSDGALDGGDPFWAGLARLVAGDPTLVLSKEDAGRYRAILTTAAGGHVLHVVDSKADSPLAPPREVKVSLAAARLGNPTVATEATSSKSLAIARDSGRISFVIRPDPVANVVLK
;
A
#
# COMPACT_ATOMS: atom_id res chain seq x y z
N MET A 1 23.93 -28.42 19.52
CA MET A 1 23.91 -27.05 18.98
C MET A 1 23.27 -27.10 17.61
N ALA A 2 22.06 -26.56 17.45
CA ALA A 2 21.41 -26.49 16.15
C ALA A 2 22.14 -25.46 15.29
N ASN A 3 22.66 -25.89 14.15
CA ASN A 3 23.39 -25.03 13.22
C ASN A 3 22.38 -24.10 12.52
N LEU A 4 22.34 -22.83 12.91
CA LEU A 4 21.47 -21.79 12.33
C LEU A 4 22.02 -21.24 10.99
N GLN A 5 23.12 -21.77 10.45
CA GLN A 5 23.70 -21.34 9.17
C GLN A 5 23.14 -22.10 7.96
N ALA A 6 21.86 -22.42 7.94
CA ALA A 6 21.22 -22.97 6.74
C ALA A 6 21.09 -21.87 5.68
N LYS A 7 22.03 -21.80 4.74
CA LYS A 7 21.84 -21.06 3.49
C LYS A 7 20.68 -21.71 2.72
N ASN A 8 19.61 -20.95 2.51
CA ASN A 8 18.48 -21.25 1.61
C ASN A 8 17.61 -22.47 1.96
N SER A 9 17.19 -22.62 3.22
CA SER A 9 16.02 -23.48 3.52
C SER A 9 14.73 -22.70 3.25
N ALA A 10 13.79 -23.31 2.50
CA ALA A 10 12.48 -22.74 2.23
C ALA A 10 11.78 -22.33 3.55
N PRO A 11 11.08 -21.18 3.62
CA PRO A 11 10.41 -20.76 4.84
C PRO A 11 9.44 -21.83 5.33
N ALA A 12 9.55 -22.23 6.59
CA ALA A 12 8.53 -23.08 7.21
C ALA A 12 7.47 -22.17 7.83
N ILE A 13 6.20 -22.44 7.50
CA ILE A 13 5.04 -21.67 7.98
C ILE A 13 4.19 -22.57 8.85
N LEU A 14 3.98 -22.17 10.10
CA LEU A 14 3.05 -22.81 11.02
C LEU A 14 1.87 -21.88 11.26
N ARG A 15 0.66 -22.37 10.99
CA ARG A 15 -0.60 -21.64 11.16
C ARG A 15 -1.31 -22.18 12.39
N ASN A 16 -1.62 -21.32 13.34
CA ASN A 16 -2.40 -21.67 14.52
C ASN A 16 -3.65 -20.78 14.61
N ARG A 17 -4.83 -21.39 14.70
CA ARG A 17 -6.10 -20.67 14.87
C ARG A 17 -6.50 -20.69 16.34
N PHE A 18 -6.84 -19.51 16.87
CA PHE A 18 -7.31 -19.37 18.25
C PHE A 18 -8.53 -18.46 18.28
N GLY A 19 -9.70 -19.02 18.59
CA GLY A 19 -10.98 -18.31 18.49
C GLY A 19 -11.27 -17.86 17.05
N SER A 20 -11.60 -16.59 16.88
CA SER A 20 -11.79 -15.95 15.55
C SER A 20 -10.49 -15.42 14.94
N GLY A 21 -9.36 -15.59 15.62
CA GLY A 21 -8.05 -15.09 15.20
C GLY A 21 -7.12 -16.18 14.67
N GLU A 22 -6.01 -15.75 14.10
CA GLU A 22 -4.98 -16.63 13.53
C GLU A 22 -3.58 -16.05 13.76
N ALA A 23 -2.65 -16.93 14.12
CA ALA A 23 -1.23 -16.64 14.25
C ALA A 23 -0.44 -17.43 13.20
N HIS A 24 0.52 -16.75 12.56
CA HIS A 24 1.46 -17.36 11.64
C HIS A 24 2.86 -17.25 12.22
N LEU A 25 3.51 -18.39 12.44
CA LEU A 25 4.94 -18.46 12.75
C LEU A 25 5.67 -18.78 11.46
N VAL A 26 6.54 -17.87 11.02
CA VAL A 26 7.39 -18.05 9.85
C VAL A 26 8.83 -18.14 10.32
N THR A 27 9.46 -19.30 10.16
CA THR A 27 10.89 -19.46 10.42
C THR A 27 11.63 -19.33 9.10
N THR A 28 12.48 -18.32 9.00
CA THR A 28 13.24 -18.01 7.79
C THR A 28 14.63 -17.48 8.13
N SER A 29 15.55 -17.49 7.17
CA SER A 29 16.89 -16.89 7.33
C SER A 29 16.84 -15.37 7.21
N ASP A 30 17.76 -14.64 7.84
CA ASP A 30 17.81 -13.17 7.81
C ASP A 30 17.77 -12.57 6.39
N GLY A 31 18.42 -13.20 5.41
CA GLY A 31 18.41 -12.74 4.01
C GLY A 31 17.06 -12.86 3.31
N ALA A 32 16.11 -13.61 3.86
CA ALA A 32 14.75 -13.65 3.33
C ALA A 32 13.96 -12.39 3.69
N LEU A 33 14.37 -11.62 4.71
CA LEU A 33 13.70 -10.38 5.14
C LEU A 33 13.95 -9.19 4.20
N ASP A 34 14.78 -9.36 3.16
CA ASP A 34 14.95 -8.35 2.13
C ASP A 34 13.60 -8.08 1.45
N GLY A 35 13.09 -6.85 1.60
CA GLY A 35 11.72 -6.46 1.25
C GLY A 35 11.33 -6.58 -0.23
N GLY A 36 12.24 -7.07 -1.08
CA GLY A 36 11.98 -7.42 -2.47
C GLY A 36 11.51 -8.87 -2.70
N ASP A 37 11.54 -9.73 -1.68
CA ASP A 37 11.15 -11.14 -1.84
C ASP A 37 9.63 -11.30 -2.07
N PRO A 38 9.19 -11.91 -3.19
CA PRO A 38 7.78 -12.22 -3.47
C PRO A 38 7.08 -12.98 -2.33
N PHE A 39 7.82 -13.71 -1.51
CA PHE A 39 7.31 -14.42 -0.33
C PHE A 39 6.52 -13.51 0.61
N TRP A 40 7.07 -12.34 0.99
CA TRP A 40 6.40 -11.45 1.94
C TRP A 40 5.16 -10.79 1.35
N ALA A 41 5.21 -10.44 0.06
CA ALA A 41 4.03 -9.94 -0.65
C ALA A 41 2.93 -11.00 -0.71
N GLY A 42 3.29 -12.27 -0.93
CA GLY A 42 2.36 -13.41 -0.90
C GLY A 42 1.78 -13.68 0.48
N LEU A 43 2.61 -13.67 1.52
CA LEU A 43 2.18 -13.87 2.91
C LEU A 43 1.25 -12.74 3.37
N ALA A 44 1.59 -11.49 3.07
CA ALA A 44 0.72 -10.35 3.39
C ALA A 44 -0.66 -10.50 2.74
N ARG A 45 -0.73 -10.96 1.48
CA ARG A 45 -2.01 -11.25 0.81
C ARG A 45 -2.75 -12.41 1.45
N LEU A 46 -2.06 -13.46 1.88
CA LEU A 46 -2.68 -14.61 2.53
C LEU A 46 -3.31 -14.22 3.88
N VAL A 47 -2.64 -13.37 4.65
CA VAL A 47 -3.06 -13.00 6.01
C VAL A 47 -4.05 -11.83 5.99
N ALA A 48 -3.79 -10.79 5.22
CA ALA A 48 -4.55 -9.54 5.22
C ALA A 48 -5.47 -9.35 4.00
N GLY A 49 -5.45 -10.29 3.06
CA GLY A 49 -6.14 -10.19 1.77
C GLY A 49 -5.47 -9.24 0.79
N ASP A 50 -6.15 -8.92 -0.31
CA ASP A 50 -5.62 -7.98 -1.29
C ASP A 50 -5.34 -6.60 -0.69
N PRO A 51 -4.23 -5.95 -1.09
CA PRO A 51 -3.83 -4.67 -0.54
C PRO A 51 -4.89 -3.60 -0.80
N THR A 52 -5.21 -2.81 0.22
CA THR A 52 -6.13 -1.67 0.12
C THR A 52 -5.63 -0.64 -0.88
N LEU A 53 -4.32 -0.43 -0.98
CA LEU A 53 -3.68 0.56 -1.84
C LEU A 53 -2.61 -0.09 -2.70
N VAL A 54 -2.56 0.28 -3.97
CA VAL A 54 -1.54 -0.15 -4.93
C VAL A 54 -1.00 1.07 -5.67
N LEU A 55 0.34 1.13 -5.75
CA LEU A 55 1.10 2.00 -6.64
C LEU A 55 1.86 1.13 -7.64
N SER A 56 2.26 1.72 -8.77
CA SER A 56 3.21 1.04 -9.67
C SER A 56 4.53 0.76 -8.93
N LYS A 57 5.31 -0.23 -9.37
CA LYS A 57 6.62 -0.52 -8.75
C LYS A 57 7.56 0.69 -8.82
N GLU A 58 7.52 1.43 -9.91
CA GLU A 58 8.30 2.65 -10.10
C GLU A 58 7.87 3.73 -9.10
N ASP A 59 6.56 3.95 -8.96
CA ASP A 59 6.01 4.96 -8.06
C ASP A 59 6.21 4.60 -6.60
N ALA A 60 6.18 3.32 -6.23
CA ALA A 60 6.41 2.85 -4.86
C ALA A 60 7.82 3.17 -4.34
N GLY A 61 8.80 3.36 -5.24
CA GLY A 61 10.17 3.77 -4.87
C GLY A 61 10.32 5.27 -4.59
N ARG A 62 9.32 6.10 -4.94
CA ARG A 62 9.36 7.56 -4.81
C ARG A 62 8.23 8.10 -3.93
N TYR A 63 7.04 7.53 -4.04
CA TYR A 63 5.85 8.01 -3.36
C TYR A 63 5.53 7.14 -2.16
N ARG A 64 5.21 7.80 -1.05
CA ARG A 64 4.63 7.15 0.14
C ARG A 64 3.17 7.52 0.21
N ALA A 65 2.31 6.54 0.41
CA ALA A 65 0.88 6.74 0.54
C ALA A 65 0.40 6.32 1.93
N ILE A 66 -0.36 7.20 2.59
CA ILE A 66 -0.91 6.99 3.93
C ILE A 66 -2.41 7.21 3.83
N LEU A 67 -3.19 6.22 4.23
CA LEU A 67 -4.64 6.29 4.22
C LEU A 67 -5.15 6.41 5.65
N THR A 68 -5.86 7.49 5.95
CA THR A 68 -6.44 7.77 7.26
C THR A 68 -7.96 7.86 7.17
N THR A 69 -8.63 7.71 8.31
CA THR A 69 -10.07 7.91 8.46
C THR A 69 -10.32 9.18 9.27
N ALA A 70 -11.11 10.10 8.76
CA ALA A 70 -11.46 11.35 9.45
C ALA A 70 -12.92 11.73 9.18
N ALA A 71 -13.65 12.12 10.22
CA ALA A 71 -15.03 12.64 10.16
C ALA A 71 -16.00 11.83 9.27
N GLY A 72 -15.91 10.50 9.30
CA GLY A 72 -16.79 9.61 8.52
C GLY A 72 -16.41 9.44 7.04
N GLY A 73 -15.25 9.95 6.62
CA GLY A 73 -14.66 9.71 5.30
C GLY A 73 -13.23 9.19 5.37
N HIS A 74 -12.63 8.95 4.20
CA HIS A 74 -11.24 8.56 4.08
C HIS A 74 -10.41 9.71 3.52
N VAL A 75 -9.20 9.89 4.05
CA VAL A 75 -8.24 10.86 3.53
C VAL A 75 -6.97 10.11 3.13
N LEU A 76 -6.63 10.21 1.85
CA LEU A 76 -5.39 9.69 1.31
C LEU A 76 -4.36 10.81 1.26
N HIS A 77 -3.23 10.60 1.91
CA HIS A 77 -2.05 11.45 1.80
C HIS A 77 -1.05 10.75 0.88
N VAL A 78 -0.59 11.43 -0.17
CA VAL A 78 0.50 10.95 -1.02
C VAL A 78 1.63 11.94 -0.96
N VAL A 79 2.79 11.45 -0.53
CA VAL A 79 4.00 12.22 -0.26
C VAL A 79 5.06 11.85 -1.28
N ASP A 80 5.59 12.83 -1.99
CA ASP A 80 6.75 12.67 -2.85
C ASP A 80 8.04 12.74 -2.02
N SER A 81 8.71 11.60 -1.85
CA SER A 81 9.96 11.56 -1.07
C SER A 81 11.16 12.19 -1.79
N LYS A 82 10.98 12.68 -3.01
CA LYS A 82 12.01 13.37 -3.80
C LYS A 82 11.67 14.81 -4.13
N ALA A 83 10.64 15.39 -3.48
CA ALA A 83 10.18 16.75 -3.77
C ALA A 83 11.29 17.82 -3.69
N ASP A 84 12.24 17.67 -2.76
CA ASP A 84 13.34 18.61 -2.58
C ASP A 84 14.50 18.43 -3.59
N SER A 85 14.41 17.45 -4.50
CA SER A 85 15.45 17.17 -5.48
C SER A 85 15.20 17.94 -6.78
N PRO A 86 16.11 18.86 -7.20
CA PRO A 86 15.99 19.56 -8.48
C PRO A 86 16.00 18.63 -9.69
N LEU A 87 16.55 17.42 -9.52
CA LEU A 87 16.64 16.39 -10.56
C LEU A 87 15.37 15.52 -10.66
N ALA A 88 14.40 15.70 -9.77
CA ALA A 88 13.17 14.92 -9.73
C ALA A 88 11.95 15.84 -9.61
N PRO A 89 11.58 16.56 -10.69
CA PRO A 89 10.45 17.47 -10.67
C PRO A 89 9.14 16.75 -10.29
N PRO A 90 8.17 17.44 -9.66
CA PRO A 90 6.86 16.87 -9.32
C PRO A 90 6.18 16.33 -10.57
N ARG A 91 5.69 15.09 -10.50
CA ARG A 91 4.97 14.43 -11.60
C ARG A 91 3.69 13.77 -11.11
N GLU A 92 2.83 13.45 -12.06
CA GLU A 92 1.59 12.73 -11.81
C GLU A 92 1.86 11.29 -11.40
N VAL A 93 1.05 10.80 -10.46
CA VAL A 93 1.03 9.41 -9.99
C VAL A 93 -0.40 8.89 -10.01
N LYS A 94 -0.56 7.68 -10.53
CA LYS A 94 -1.84 6.97 -10.47
C LYS A 94 -1.90 6.17 -9.17
N VAL A 95 -2.90 6.47 -8.35
CA VAL A 95 -3.19 5.70 -7.14
C VAL A 95 -4.40 4.81 -7.41
N SER A 96 -4.33 3.57 -6.93
CA SER A 96 -5.44 2.62 -7.03
C SER A 96 -5.80 2.07 -5.65
N LEU A 97 -7.09 2.11 -5.28
CA LEU A 97 -7.60 1.71 -3.98
C LEU A 97 -8.71 0.65 -4.10
N ALA A 98 -8.75 -0.32 -3.20
CA ALA A 98 -9.83 -1.30 -3.10
C ALA A 98 -11.12 -0.63 -2.60
N ALA A 99 -12.12 -0.47 -3.48
CA ALA A 99 -13.30 0.36 -3.23
C ALA A 99 -14.13 -0.17 -2.05
N ALA A 100 -14.35 -1.48 -2.00
CA ALA A 100 -15.16 -2.11 -0.97
C ALA A 100 -14.60 -1.90 0.45
N ARG A 101 -13.27 -1.83 0.61
CA ARG A 101 -12.63 -1.57 1.91
C ARG A 101 -12.83 -0.14 2.42
N LEU A 102 -13.28 0.75 1.55
CA LEU A 102 -13.49 2.18 1.81
C LEU A 102 -14.98 2.57 1.77
N GLY A 103 -15.90 1.60 1.79
CA GLY A 103 -17.33 1.88 1.66
C GLY A 103 -17.78 2.28 0.25
N ASN A 104 -17.01 1.92 -0.78
CA ASN A 104 -17.28 2.23 -2.20
C ASN A 104 -17.40 3.74 -2.49
N PRO A 105 -16.34 4.53 -2.25
CA PRO A 105 -16.38 5.96 -2.47
C PRO A 105 -16.70 6.30 -3.92
N THR A 106 -17.49 7.36 -4.09
CA THR A 106 -17.94 7.88 -5.38
C THR A 106 -17.33 9.20 -5.76
N VAL A 107 -16.75 9.90 -4.78
CA VAL A 107 -16.15 11.22 -4.92
C VAL A 107 -14.71 11.17 -4.45
N ALA A 108 -13.82 11.78 -5.24
CA ALA A 108 -12.43 12.04 -4.87
C ALA A 108 -12.15 13.52 -5.08
N THR A 109 -11.66 14.20 -4.05
CA THR A 109 -11.42 15.65 -4.11
C THR A 109 -10.07 15.97 -3.50
N GLU A 110 -9.26 16.77 -4.18
CA GLU A 110 -8.04 17.32 -3.59
C GLU A 110 -8.38 18.29 -2.47
N ALA A 111 -7.89 18.03 -1.26
CA ALA A 111 -8.28 18.78 -0.07
C ALA A 111 -7.85 20.25 -0.12
N THR A 112 -6.70 20.55 -0.76
CA THR A 112 -6.13 21.90 -0.84
C THR A 112 -6.78 22.76 -1.94
N SER A 113 -7.13 22.15 -3.07
CA SER A 113 -7.68 22.86 -4.24
C SER A 113 -9.20 22.75 -4.37
N SER A 114 -9.84 21.89 -3.56
CA SER A 114 -11.24 21.46 -3.74
C SER A 114 -11.55 20.93 -5.16
N LYS A 115 -10.52 20.57 -5.93
CA LYS A 115 -10.65 20.07 -7.29
C LYS A 115 -11.18 18.65 -7.24
N SER A 116 -12.28 18.40 -7.95
CA SER A 116 -12.79 17.05 -8.17
C SER A 116 -11.84 16.27 -9.08
N LEU A 117 -11.51 15.03 -8.68
CA LEU A 117 -10.67 14.13 -9.44
C LEU A 117 -11.52 13.12 -10.20
N ALA A 118 -11.16 12.86 -11.44
CA ALA A 118 -11.79 11.80 -12.22
C ALA A 118 -11.45 10.43 -11.61
N ILE A 119 -12.50 9.66 -11.26
CA ILE A 119 -12.36 8.29 -10.75
C ILE A 119 -12.61 7.30 -11.89
N ALA A 120 -11.60 6.48 -12.19
CA ALA A 120 -11.76 5.26 -12.97
C ALA A 120 -12.11 4.09 -12.05
N ARG A 121 -13.01 3.20 -12.49
CA ARG A 121 -13.35 1.96 -11.79
C ARG A 121 -12.96 0.76 -12.64
N ASP A 122 -12.26 -0.17 -12.02
CA ASP A 122 -11.87 -1.42 -12.65
C ASP A 122 -11.74 -2.50 -11.58
N SER A 123 -12.38 -3.65 -11.80
CA SER A 123 -12.20 -4.86 -11.00
C SER A 123 -12.27 -4.66 -9.47
N GLY A 124 -13.28 -3.88 -9.00
CA GLY A 124 -13.49 -3.60 -7.58
C GLY A 124 -12.55 -2.55 -6.98
N ARG A 125 -11.73 -1.89 -7.81
CA ARG A 125 -10.82 -0.81 -7.40
C ARG A 125 -11.25 0.52 -8.02
N ILE A 126 -11.04 1.60 -7.27
CA ILE A 126 -11.09 2.96 -7.79
C ILE A 126 -9.67 3.45 -8.07
N SER A 127 -9.47 4.24 -9.11
CA SER A 127 -8.18 4.84 -9.42
C SER A 127 -8.35 6.30 -9.84
N PHE A 128 -7.38 7.12 -9.49
CA PHE A 128 -7.32 8.54 -9.87
C PHE A 128 -5.86 8.97 -9.98
N VAL A 129 -5.64 10.09 -10.65
CA VAL A 129 -4.32 10.68 -10.88
C VAL A 129 -4.20 11.95 -10.06
N ILE A 130 -3.06 12.11 -9.39
CA ILE A 130 -2.72 13.29 -8.60
C ILE A 130 -1.27 13.67 -8.84
N ARG A 131 -0.91 14.92 -8.56
CA ARG A 131 0.46 15.42 -8.63
C ARG A 131 0.91 15.93 -7.24
N PRO A 132 1.52 15.08 -6.42
CA PRO A 132 2.06 15.49 -5.12
C PRO A 132 3.19 16.51 -5.27
N ASP A 133 3.13 17.60 -4.50
CA ASP A 133 4.17 18.63 -4.45
C ASP A 133 4.13 19.42 -3.11
N PRO A 134 4.90 19.03 -2.09
CA PRO A 134 5.46 17.71 -1.84
C PRO A 134 4.39 16.68 -1.43
N VAL A 135 3.21 17.15 -1.00
CA VAL A 135 2.11 16.31 -0.51
C VAL A 135 0.82 16.65 -1.24
N ALA A 136 0.13 15.63 -1.75
CA ALA A 136 -1.25 15.72 -2.21
C ALA A 136 -2.16 15.02 -1.19
N ASN A 137 -3.26 15.68 -0.84
CA ASN A 137 -4.28 15.16 0.07
C ASN A 137 -5.58 14.96 -0.71
N VAL A 138 -6.15 13.76 -0.68
CA VAL A 138 -7.39 13.42 -1.37
C VAL A 138 -8.42 12.95 -0.36
N VAL A 139 -9.56 13.63 -0.32
CA VAL A 139 -10.73 13.22 0.45
C VAL A 139 -11.58 12.29 -0.42
N LEU A 140 -11.93 11.13 0.13
CA LEU A 140 -12.75 10.11 -0.50
C LEU A 140 -14.07 9.98 0.26
N LYS A 141 -15.18 10.09 -0.46
CA LYS A 141 -16.56 9.97 0.06
C LYS A 141 -17.39 9.10 -0.86
#